data_AF-A0A0V8IMU5-F1
#
_entry.id   AF-A0A0V8IMU5-F1
#
_cell.length_a   1.000
_cell.length_b   1.000
_cell.length_c   1.000
_cell.angle_alpha   90.00
_cell.angle_beta   90.00
_cell.angle_gamma   90.00
#
_symmetry.space_group_name_H-M   'P 1'
#
loop_
_entity.id
_entity.type
_entity.pdbx_description
1 polymer ?
#
loop_
_entity_poly.entity_id
_entity_poly.type
_entity_poly.pdbx_seq_one_letter_code
_entity_poly.pdbx_strand_id
1 'polypeptide(L)' 'MAVMKSGIEGDPEVERTSVHPVQVQALRIIDDVLSDPDPELADVREFLCGHLAQNPNRPARALLLHLMDTRLTEP' A
#
# COMPACT_ATOMS: atom_id res chain seq x y z
N MET A 1 -53.28 -14.36 -19.51
CA MET A 1 -51.91 -14.54 -20.03
C MET A 1 -51.31 -13.15 -20.16
N ALA A 2 -50.18 -12.75 -19.59
CA ALA A 2 -49.00 -13.50 -19.15
C ALA A 2 -48.36 -12.91 -17.87
N VAL A 3 -47.95 -13.82 -16.98
CA VAL A 3 -46.69 -13.97 -16.23
C VAL A 3 -45.91 -12.72 -15.74
N MET A 4 -45.78 -12.68 -14.40
CA MET A 4 -44.76 -11.98 -13.60
C MET A 4 -43.33 -12.48 -13.90
N LYS A 5 -42.33 -11.60 -13.96
CA LYS A 5 -40.91 -11.84 -13.63
C LYS A 5 -40.21 -10.46 -13.58
N SER A 6 -39.87 -9.95 -12.39
CA SER A 6 -38.63 -10.24 -11.64
C SER A 6 -37.39 -9.73 -12.39
N GLY A 7 -36.89 -8.62 -11.89
CA GLY A 7 -35.64 -8.01 -12.32
C GLY A 7 -35.39 -6.80 -11.44
N ILE A 8 -35.08 -7.04 -10.17
CA ILE A 8 -34.25 -6.11 -9.41
C ILE A 8 -32.93 -5.99 -10.18
N GLU A 9 -32.85 -5.09 -11.16
CA GLU A 9 -31.55 -4.64 -11.66
C GLU A 9 -30.90 -3.98 -10.47
N GLY A 10 -29.95 -4.72 -9.89
CA GLY A 10 -29.26 -4.34 -8.69
C GLY A 10 -28.78 -2.91 -8.83
N ASP A 11 -28.97 -2.15 -7.76
CA ASP A 11 -28.17 -0.95 -7.51
C ASP A 11 -26.74 -1.22 -8.00
N PRO A 12 -26.08 -0.26 -8.67
CA PRO A 12 -24.63 -0.29 -8.75
C PRO A 12 -24.16 -0.11 -7.31
N GLU A 13 -24.13 -1.23 -6.58
CA GLU A 13 -23.61 -1.39 -5.24
C GLU A 13 -22.13 -1.11 -5.41
N VAL A 14 -21.88 0.20 -5.31
CA VAL A 14 -20.64 0.88 -5.06
C VAL A 14 -19.50 -0.13 -5.12
N GLU A 15 -18.80 -0.17 -6.26
CA GLU A 15 -17.42 -0.63 -6.32
C GLU A 15 -16.65 0.30 -5.37
N ARG A 16 -16.84 0.08 -4.06
CA ARG A 16 -16.15 0.71 -2.96
C ARG A 16 -14.77 0.17 -3.10
N THR A 17 -13.98 0.80 -3.96
CA THR A 17 -12.52 0.88 -3.93
C THR A 17 -11.94 0.04 -2.79
N SER A 18 -11.93 -1.28 -2.99
CA SER A 18 -11.47 -2.20 -1.97
C SER A 18 -9.96 -2.08 -2.04
N VAL A 19 -9.42 -1.14 -1.26
CA VAL A 19 -7.98 -0.91 -1.18
C VAL A 19 -7.35 -2.27 -0.92
N HIS A 20 -6.48 -2.69 -1.82
CA HIS A 20 -5.95 -4.04 -1.79
C HIS A 20 -5.29 -4.28 -0.42
N PRO A 21 -5.57 -5.40 0.29
CA PRO A 21 -5.08 -5.60 1.66
C PRO A 21 -3.57 -5.37 1.82
N VAL A 22 -2.79 -5.78 0.82
CA VAL A 22 -1.33 -5.55 0.76
C VAL A 22 -0.97 -4.05 0.67
N GLN A 23 -1.75 -3.24 -0.04
CA GLN A 23 -1.51 -1.78 -0.07
C GLN A 23 -1.77 -1.15 1.28
N VAL A 24 -2.84 -1.56 1.98
CA VAL A 24 -3.13 -1.10 3.34
C VAL A 24 -1.99 -1.47 4.28
N GLN A 25 -1.52 -2.72 4.20
CA GLN A 25 -0.43 -3.18 5.05
C GLN A 25 0.88 -2.47 4.75
N ALA A 26 1.21 -2.26 3.47
CA ALA A 26 2.41 -1.51 3.08
C ALA A 26 2.39 -0.08 3.62
N LEU A 27 1.24 0.60 3.51
CA LEU A 27 1.07 1.95 4.05
C LEU A 27 1.27 1.99 5.56
N ARG A 28 0.73 1.01 6.31
CA ARG A 28 0.94 0.92 7.76
C ARG A 28 2.41 0.72 8.13
N ILE A 29 3.11 -0.17 7.44
CA ILE A 29 4.55 -0.40 7.70
C ILE A 29 5.35 0.87 7.39
N ILE A 30 5.06 1.55 6.28
CA ILE A 30 5.72 2.81 5.92
C ILE A 30 5.47 3.85 7.01
N ASP A 31 4.23 4.01 7.47
CA ASP A 31 3.87 4.97 8.51
C ASP A 31 4.58 4.68 9.84
N ASP A 32 4.61 3.41 10.25
CA ASP A 32 5.31 2.97 11.46
C ASP A 32 6.81 3.30 11.38
N VAL A 33 7.46 3.00 10.24
CA VAL A 33 8.90 3.28 10.04
C VAL A 33 9.20 4.77 10.01
N LEU A 34 8.37 5.56 9.31
CA LEU A 34 8.60 7.01 9.19
C LEU A 34 8.29 7.77 10.48
N SER A 35 7.41 7.23 11.31
CA SER A 35 7.01 7.82 12.59
C SER A 35 7.88 7.36 13.77
N ASP A 36 8.74 6.36 13.58
CA ASP A 36 9.65 5.88 14.62
C ASP A 36 10.62 7.01 15.05
N PRO A 37 10.62 7.41 16.34
CA PRO A 37 11.47 8.49 16.82
C PRO A 37 12.93 8.09 17.05
N ASP A 38 13.31 6.82 16.86
CA ASP A 38 14.68 6.36 17.06
C ASP A 38 15.66 7.10 16.10
N PRO A 39 16.65 7.85 16.62
CA PRO A 39 17.64 8.51 15.78
C PRO A 39 18.52 7.54 15.00
N GLU A 40 18.74 6.32 15.50
CA GLU A 40 19.57 5.30 14.82
C GLU A 40 18.92 4.81 13.50
N LEU A 41 17.61 5.00 13.36
CA LEU A 41 16.85 4.66 12.16
C LEU A 41 16.72 5.83 11.16
N ALA A 42 17.41 6.96 11.39
CA ALA A 42 17.33 8.12 10.52
C ALA A 42 17.69 7.81 9.06
N ASP A 43 18.78 7.08 8.84
CA ASP A 43 19.24 6.70 7.50
C ASP A 43 18.24 5.76 6.81
N VAL A 44 17.61 4.86 7.57
CA VAL A 44 16.56 3.96 7.07
C VAL A 44 15.35 4.75 6.58
N ARG A 45 14.90 5.76 7.36
CA ARG A 45 13.80 6.65 6.97
C ARG A 45 14.15 7.46 5.73
N GLU A 46 15.33 8.03 5.66
CA GLU A 46 15.79 8.78 4.49
C GLU A 46 15.80 7.89 3.23
N PHE A 47 16.34 6.68 3.36
CA PHE A 47 16.41 5.73 2.26
C PHE A 47 15.01 5.27 1.79
N LEU A 48 14.08 5.04 2.71
CA LEU A 48 12.69 4.73 2.38
C LEU A 48 11.98 5.92 1.70
N CYS A 49 12.21 7.15 2.17
CA CYS A 49 11.71 8.37 1.53
C CYS A 49 12.18 8.50 0.08
N GLY A 50 13.45 8.17 -0.19
CA GLY A 50 14.00 8.11 -1.55
C GLY A 50 13.23 7.15 -2.45
N HIS A 51 12.90 5.95 -1.95
CA HIS A 51 12.11 4.96 -2.68
C HIS A 51 10.67 5.43 -2.95
N LEU A 52 10.04 6.09 -1.98
CA LEU A 52 8.69 6.63 -2.12
C LEU A 52 8.64 7.73 -3.19
N ALA A 53 9.62 8.63 -3.20
CA ALA A 53 9.72 9.68 -4.21
C ALA A 53 9.88 9.11 -5.64
N GLN A 54 10.61 8.00 -5.79
CA GLN A 54 10.80 7.31 -7.08
C GLN A 54 9.58 6.47 -7.51
N ASN A 55 8.63 6.19 -6.59
CA ASN A 55 7.49 5.31 -6.82
C ASN A 55 6.17 5.98 -6.42
N PRO A 56 5.79 7.10 -7.05
CA PRO A 56 4.56 7.82 -6.69
C PRO A 56 3.33 6.93 -6.89
N ASN A 57 2.39 7.01 -5.95
CA ASN A 57 1.15 6.21 -5.91
C ASN A 57 1.37 4.68 -5.88
N ARG A 58 2.61 4.22 -5.62
CA ARG A 58 2.96 2.79 -5.56
C ARG A 58 3.73 2.46 -4.26
N PRO A 59 3.13 2.71 -3.08
CA PRO A 59 3.81 2.54 -1.80
C PRO A 59 4.30 1.10 -1.56
N ALA A 60 3.51 0.10 -1.95
CA ALA A 60 3.91 -1.30 -1.85
C ALA A 60 5.15 -1.64 -2.70
N ARG A 61 5.30 -1.02 -3.88
CA ARG A 61 6.49 -1.20 -4.72
C ARG A 61 7.70 -0.50 -4.11
N ALA A 62 7.52 0.71 -3.59
CA ALA A 62 8.57 1.45 -2.90
C ALA A 62 9.12 0.66 -1.71
N LEU A 63 8.23 0.15 -0.86
CA LEU A 63 8.59 -0.67 0.29
C LEU A 63 9.31 -1.96 -0.12
N LEU A 64 8.84 -2.64 -1.16
CA LEU A 64 9.49 -3.86 -1.65
C LEU A 64 10.92 -3.59 -2.12
N LEU A 65 11.13 -2.53 -2.92
CA LEU A 65 12.47 -2.16 -3.40
C LEU A 65 13.40 -1.80 -2.25
N HIS A 66 12.93 -1.00 -1.28
CA HIS A 66 13.69 -0.69 -0.07
C HIS A 66 14.11 -1.96 0.70
N LEU A 67 13.19 -2.92 0.88
CA LEU A 67 13.46 -4.20 1.54
C LEU A 67 14.44 -5.09 0.76
N MET A 68 14.47 -4.98 -0.58
CA MET A 68 15.41 -5.72 -1.40
C MET A 68 16.81 -5.12 -1.32
N ASP A 69 16.92 -3.79 -1.35
CA ASP A 69 18.21 -3.10 -1.29
C ASP A 69 18.86 -3.25 0.09
N THR A 70 18.07 -3.19 1.16
CA THR A 70 18.55 -3.41 2.54
C THR A 70 19.05 -4.84 2.78
N ARG A 71 18.43 -5.86 2.16
CA ARG A 71 18.90 -7.25 2.23
C ARG A 71 20.19 -7.51 1.45
N LEU A 72 20.49 -6.67 0.45
CA LEU A 72 21.73 -6.75 -0.33
C LEU A 72 22.88 -5.96 0.31
N THR A 73 22.62 -5.28 1.44
CA THR A 73 23.62 -4.51 2.20
C THR A 73 24.09 -5.19 3.49
N GLU A 74 23.72 -6.45 3.75
CA GLU A 74 24.39 -7.27 4.77
C GLU A 74 25.69 -7.88 4.20
N PRO A 75 26.81 -7.86 4.93
CA PRO A 75 28.08 -8.50 4.51
C PRO A 75 28.00 -10.03 4.44
#